data_AF-A0AA92C1Q6-F1
#
_entry.id   AF-A0AA92C1Q6-F1
#
_cell.length_a   1.000
_cell.length_b   1.000
_cell.length_c   1.000
_cell.angle_alpha   90.00
_cell.angle_beta   90.00
_cell.angle_gamma   90.00
#
_symmetry.space_group_name_H-M   'P 1'
#
loop_
_entity.id
_entity.type
_entity.pdbx_description
1 polymer ?
#
loop_
_entity_poly.entity_id
_entity_poly.type
_entity_poly.pdbx_seq_one_letter_code
_entity_poly.pdbx_strand_id
1 'polypeptide(L)'
;MKAPLQTYFEALYIGDVAVSSMFGETVIDDVAMTPDGISLLVLGDHGEGSIKRWSLMRITFEEGYFVHESHGTFFEREGAEKQFTLAQGLPWEGGESIDDYC
;
A
#
# COMPACT_ATOMS: atom_id res chain seq x y z
N MET A 1 -11.04 -19.35 14.70
CA MET A 1 -11.19 -18.53 13.48
C MET A 1 -9.90 -17.77 13.28
N LYS A 2 -9.35 -17.71 12.05
CA LYS A 2 -8.24 -16.79 11.76
C LYS A 2 -8.77 -15.35 11.90
N ALA A 3 -7.92 -14.41 12.33
CA ALA A 3 -8.27 -13.00 12.38
C ALA A 3 -8.63 -12.50 10.96
N PRO A 4 -9.65 -11.64 10.79
CA PRO A 4 -10.08 -11.17 9.46
C PRO A 4 -8.95 -10.59 8.61
N LEU A 5 -8.10 -9.73 9.20
CA LEU A 5 -6.93 -9.17 8.49
C LEU A 5 -5.89 -10.22 8.11
N GLN A 6 -5.64 -11.23 8.96
CA GLN A 6 -4.74 -12.33 8.61
C GLN A 6 -5.27 -13.13 7.42
N THR A 7 -6.58 -13.38 7.39
CA THR A 7 -7.22 -14.08 6.27
C THR A 7 -7.14 -13.26 4.99
N TYR A 8 -7.33 -11.93 5.10
CA TYR A 8 -7.23 -11.06 3.94
C TYR A 8 -5.80 -10.96 3.43
N PHE A 9 -4.82 -10.79 4.32
CA PHE A 9 -3.40 -10.74 3.97
C PHE A 9 -2.92 -11.99 3.22
N GLU A 10 -3.30 -13.17 3.69
CA GLU A 10 -2.96 -14.44 3.04
C GLU A 10 -3.59 -14.63 1.65
N ALA A 11 -4.61 -13.83 1.32
CA ALA A 11 -5.29 -13.84 0.03
C ALA A 11 -4.77 -12.76 -0.93
N LEU A 12 -3.85 -11.88 -0.50
CA LEU A 12 -3.21 -10.90 -1.37
C LEU A 12 -2.06 -11.54 -2.14
N TYR A 13 -2.00 -11.28 -3.44
CA TYR A 13 -0.92 -11.74 -4.31
C TYR A 13 -0.33 -10.58 -5.10
N ILE A 14 0.99 -10.50 -5.17
CA ILE A 14 1.70 -9.55 -6.02
C ILE A 14 1.30 -9.81 -7.48
N GLY A 15 0.94 -8.74 -8.19
CA GLY A 15 0.44 -8.78 -9.57
C GLY A 15 -1.09 -8.83 -9.70
N ASP A 16 -1.83 -9.08 -8.63
CA ASP A 16 -3.30 -9.01 -8.66
C ASP A 16 -3.80 -7.56 -8.64
N VAL A 17 -5.03 -7.35 -9.10
CA VAL A 17 -5.70 -6.05 -9.05
C VAL A 17 -6.32 -5.84 -7.68
N ALA A 18 -5.80 -4.88 -6.91
CA ALA A 18 -6.34 -4.50 -5.60
C ALA A 18 -7.52 -3.51 -5.70
N VAL A 19 -7.50 -2.65 -6.71
CA VAL A 19 -8.53 -1.64 -6.96
C VAL A 19 -8.82 -1.60 -8.45
N SER A 20 -10.10 -1.66 -8.82
CA SER A 20 -10.55 -1.44 -10.20
C SER A 20 -11.62 -0.35 -10.19
N SER A 21 -11.37 0.72 -10.95
CA SER A 21 -12.25 1.89 -11.02
C SER A 21 -12.33 2.44 -12.43
N MET A 22 -13.19 3.44 -12.64
CA MET A 22 -13.25 4.16 -13.93
C MET A 22 -11.97 4.92 -14.28
N PHE A 23 -11.07 5.14 -13.31
CA PHE A 23 -9.79 5.83 -13.50
C PHE A 23 -8.63 4.88 -13.81
N GLY A 24 -8.90 3.57 -13.84
CA GLY A 24 -7.90 2.54 -14.05
C GLY A 24 -7.82 1.58 -12.87
N GLU A 25 -6.79 0.74 -12.93
CA GLU A 25 -6.52 -0.32 -11.96
C GLU A 25 -5.28 0.02 -11.12
N THR A 26 -5.28 -0.46 -9.88
CA THR A 26 -4.09 -0.52 -9.04
C THR A 26 -3.68 -1.98 -8.89
N VAL A 27 -2.51 -2.33 -9.40
CA VAL A 27 -1.92 -3.67 -9.29
C VAL A 27 -1.06 -3.73 -8.03
N ILE A 28 -1.07 -4.85 -7.32
CA ILE A 28 -0.26 -5.05 -6.12
C ILE A 28 1.22 -5.22 -6.52
N ASP A 29 2.09 -4.30 -6.09
CA ASP A 29 3.55 -4.43 -6.22
C ASP A 29 4.15 -5.10 -4.97
N ASP A 30 3.70 -4.72 -3.78
CA ASP A 30 4.13 -5.31 -2.51
C ASP A 30 3.06 -5.22 -1.42
N VAL A 31 3.16 -6.05 -0.39
CA VAL A 31 2.23 -6.09 0.74
C VAL A 31 2.95 -6.34 2.07
N ALA A 32 2.45 -5.72 3.12
CA ALA A 32 2.92 -5.97 4.48
C ALA A 32 1.77 -5.94 5.49
N MET A 33 1.95 -6.63 6.61
CA MET A 33 1.11 -6.45 7.80
C MET A 33 1.89 -5.62 8.81
N THR A 34 1.24 -4.65 9.46
CA THR A 34 1.91 -3.86 10.49
C THR A 34 2.31 -4.73 11.69
N PRO A 35 3.39 -4.40 12.44
CA PRO A 35 3.89 -5.25 13.52
C PRO A 35 2.89 -5.55 14.63
N ASP A 36 1.94 -4.64 14.86
CA ASP A 36 0.83 -4.79 15.82
C ASP A 36 -0.34 -5.62 15.27
N GLY A 37 -0.32 -5.97 13.98
CA GLY A 37 -1.32 -6.77 13.28
C GLY A 37 -2.66 -6.05 13.08
N ILE A 38 -2.73 -4.72 13.29
CA ILE A 38 -4.00 -3.97 13.21
C ILE A 38 -4.31 -3.44 11.81
N SER A 39 -3.34 -3.48 10.89
CA SER A 39 -3.54 -3.04 9.52
C SER A 39 -2.66 -3.79 8.51
N LEU A 40 -3.10 -3.76 7.25
CA LEU A 40 -2.30 -4.17 6.09
C LEU A 40 -1.88 -2.93 5.32
N LEU A 41 -0.74 -3.04 4.65
CA LEU A 41 -0.19 -2.06 3.74
C LEU A 41 -0.10 -2.71 2.36
N VAL A 42 -0.55 -2.00 1.35
CA VAL A 42 -0.48 -2.43 -0.06
C VAL A 42 0.21 -1.34 -0.86
N LEU A 43 1.39 -1.66 -1.39
CA LEU A 43 2.08 -0.83 -2.37
C LEU A 43 1.49 -1.16 -3.74
N GLY A 44 0.94 -0.14 -4.40
CA GLY A 44 0.23 -0.26 -5.66
C GLY A 44 0.99 0.34 -6.82
N ASP A 45 0.91 -0.30 -7.99
CA ASP A 45 1.38 0.18 -9.29
C ASP A 45 0.18 0.52 -10.19
N HIS A 46 0.14 1.76 -10.69
CA HIS A 46 -0.85 2.27 -11.64
C HIS A 46 -0.41 2.09 -13.11
N GLY A 47 0.72 1.45 -13.36
CA GLY A 47 1.27 1.18 -14.67
C GLY A 47 2.11 2.32 -15.26
N GLU A 48 2.83 1.99 -16.33
CA GLU A 48 3.66 2.97 -17.06
C GLU A 48 2.81 4.10 -17.67
N GLY A 49 3.36 5.31 -17.65
CA GLY A 49 2.69 6.52 -18.16
C GLY A 49 1.79 7.24 -17.14
N SER A 50 1.53 6.64 -15.98
CA SER A 50 0.86 7.31 -14.86
C SER A 50 1.75 8.41 -14.27
N ILE A 51 1.18 9.60 -14.03
CA ILE A 51 1.90 10.76 -13.46
C ILE A 51 2.45 10.43 -12.07
N LYS A 52 1.57 9.91 -11.20
CA LYS A 52 1.94 9.29 -9.93
C LYS A 52 1.72 7.80 -10.07
N ARG A 53 2.78 7.09 -10.44
CA ARG A 53 2.71 5.67 -10.76
C ARG A 53 2.42 4.81 -9.53
N TRP A 54 2.88 5.25 -8.36
CA TRP A 54 2.81 4.42 -7.16
C TRP A 54 1.76 4.93 -6.18
N SER A 55 1.17 4.02 -5.42
CA SER A 55 0.26 4.34 -4.32
C SER A 55 0.54 3.48 -3.11
N LEU A 56 0.18 3.98 -1.94
CA LEU A 56 0.16 3.21 -0.71
C LEU A 56 -1.26 3.21 -0.18
N MET A 57 -1.80 2.03 0.11
CA MET A 57 -3.10 1.86 0.73
C MET A 57 -2.93 1.19 2.09
N ARG A 58 -3.67 1.67 3.09
CA ARG A 58 -3.81 1.02 4.39
C ARG A 58 -5.17 0.35 4.48
N ILE A 59 -5.19 -0.89 4.96
CA ILE A 59 -6.42 -1.67 5.15
C ILE A 59 -6.57 -1.99 6.64
N THR A 60 -7.67 -1.57 7.24
CA THR A 60 -8.05 -1.91 8.63
C THR A 60 -9.32 -2.75 8.64
N PHE A 61 -9.61 -3.38 9.78
CA PHE A 61 -10.88 -4.08 10.01
C PHE A 61 -11.63 -3.43 11.16
N GLU A 62 -12.70 -2.71 10.83
CA GLU A 62 -13.44 -1.83 11.73
C GLU A 62 -14.92 -2.15 11.67
N GLU A 63 -15.55 -2.37 12.83
CA GLU A 63 -17.00 -2.63 12.95
C GLU A 63 -17.55 -3.73 12.03
N GLY A 64 -16.72 -4.72 11.69
CA GLY A 64 -17.11 -5.83 10.79
C GLY A 64 -16.81 -5.61 9.31
N TYR A 65 -16.20 -4.47 8.94
CA TYR A 65 -15.89 -4.09 7.56
C TYR A 65 -14.38 -3.94 7.36
N PHE A 66 -13.92 -4.23 6.14
CA PHE A 66 -12.58 -3.83 5.70
C PHE A 66 -12.64 -2.40 5.20
N VAL A 67 -11.83 -1.52 5.79
CA VAL A 67 -11.75 -0.11 5.41
C VAL A 67 -10.46 0.09 4.63
N HIS A 68 -10.58 0.55 3.38
CA HIS A 68 -9.45 0.84 2.52
C HIS A 68 -9.22 2.35 2.51
N GLU A 69 -8.08 2.77 3.05
CA GLU A 69 -7.68 4.17 3.14
C GLU A 69 -6.51 4.42 2.20
N SER A 70 -6.63 5.45 1.35
CA SER A 70 -5.48 5.95 0.58
C SER A 70 -4.47 6.57 1.54
N HIS A 71 -3.25 6.04 1.54
CA HIS A 71 -2.12 6.50 2.34
C HIS A 71 -1.03 7.18 1.49
N GLY A 72 -1.43 7.73 0.34
CA GLY A 72 -0.57 8.54 -0.52
C GLY A 72 -0.44 7.99 -1.94
N THR A 73 -0.03 8.88 -2.84
CA THR A 73 0.36 8.56 -4.21
C THR A 73 1.69 9.25 -4.51
N PHE A 74 2.56 8.56 -5.22
CA PHE A 74 3.97 8.93 -5.36
C PHE A 74 4.39 8.97 -6.82
N PHE A 75 5.25 9.94 -7.15
CA PHE A 75 5.80 10.07 -8.49
C PHE A 75 6.80 8.95 -8.77
N GLU A 76 7.70 8.69 -7.81
CA GLU A 76 8.81 7.76 -7.97
C GLU A 76 8.69 6.58 -7.01
N ARG A 77 9.33 5.46 -7.39
CA ARG A 77 9.30 4.22 -6.61
C ARG A 77 9.95 4.42 -5.24
N GLU A 78 11.05 5.18 -5.18
CA GLU A 78 11.77 5.47 -3.93
C GLU A 78 10.88 6.16 -2.89
N GLY A 79 10.08 7.16 -3.30
CA GLY A 79 9.16 7.85 -2.38
C GLY A 79 8.08 6.91 -1.83
N ALA A 80 7.58 6.00 -2.68
CA ALA A 80 6.61 5.01 -2.27
C ALA A 80 7.21 3.94 -1.33
N GLU A 81 8.39 3.42 -1.65
CA GLU A 81 9.13 2.46 -0.82
C GLU A 81 9.54 3.05 0.52
N LYS A 82 9.92 4.33 0.56
CA LYS A 82 10.17 5.07 1.79
C LYS A 82 8.93 5.08 2.69
N GLN A 83 7.78 5.52 2.17
CA GLN A 83 6.55 5.56 2.97
C GLN A 83 6.06 4.16 3.36
N PHE A 84 6.19 3.18 2.48
CA PHE A 84 5.85 1.78 2.77
C PHE A 84 6.74 1.21 3.89
N THR A 85 8.03 1.52 3.90
CA THR A 85 8.98 1.11 4.96
C THR A 85 8.64 1.77 6.29
N LEU A 86 8.42 3.10 6.28
CA LEU A 86 8.09 3.86 7.49
C LEU A 86 6.74 3.43 8.08
N ALA A 87 5.74 3.13 7.23
CA ALA A 87 4.43 2.66 7.66
C ALA A 87 4.48 1.27 8.34
N GLN A 88 5.49 0.45 8.01
CA GLN A 88 5.76 -0.80 8.73
C GLN A 88 6.42 -0.58 10.11
N GLY A 89 6.77 0.66 10.45
CA GLY A 89 7.55 0.99 11.65
C GLY A 89 9.04 0.66 11.52
N LEU A 90 9.54 0.45 10.30
CA LEU A 90 10.94 0.19 10.02
C LEU A 90 11.70 1.50 9.75
N PRO A 91 13.01 1.56 10.07
CA PRO A 91 13.83 2.71 9.71
C PRO A 91 14.02 2.78 8.19
N TRP A 92 13.99 3.99 7.65
CA TRP A 92 14.39 4.27 6.26
C TRP A 92 15.85 4.72 6.24
N GLU A 93 16.70 3.98 5.53
CA GLU A 93 18.13 4.28 5.39
C GLU A 93 18.47 5.00 4.08
N GLY A 94 17.49 5.16 3.19
CA GLY A 94 17.63 5.95 1.96
C GLY A 94 17.57 7.45 2.20
N GLY A 95 17.60 8.21 1.11
CA GLY A 95 17.60 9.67 1.15
C GLY A 95 16.21 10.30 1.25
N GLU A 96 16.18 11.59 0.99
CA GLU A 96 14.96 12.29 0.58
C GLU A 96 14.59 11.89 -0.85
N SER A 97 13.31 11.77 -1.09
CA SER A 97 12.67 11.54 -2.38
C SER A 97 11.99 12.83 -2.84
N ILE A 98 11.67 12.94 -4.13
CA ILE A 98 10.90 14.08 -4.64
C ILE A 98 9.53 14.21 -3.96
N ASP A 99 8.97 13.10 -3.51
CA ASP A 99 7.67 13.04 -2.83
C ASP A 99 7.71 13.67 -1.43
N ASP A 100 8.88 13.85 -0.81
CA ASP A 100 9.01 14.58 0.47
C ASP A 100 8.78 16.09 0.34
N TYR A 101 8.74 16.60 -0.89
CA TYR A 101 8.56 18.00 -1.21
C TYR A 101 7.15 18.32 -1.76
N CYS A 102 6.20 17.38 -1.64
CA CYS A 102 4.86 17.45 -2.22
C CYS A 102 3.74 17.38 -1.17
#